data_AF-A0A7W0XHM4-F1
#
_entry.id   AF-A0A7W0XHM4-F1
#
_cell.length_a   1.000
_cell.length_b   1.000
_cell.length_c   1.000
_cell.angle_alpha   90.00
_cell.angle_beta   90.00
_cell.angle_gamma   90.00
#
_symmetry.space_group_name_H-M   'P 1'
#
loop_
_entity.id
_entity.type
_entity.pdbx_description
1 polymer ?
#
loop_
_entity_poly.entity_id
_entity_poly.type
_entity_poly.pdbx_seq_one_letter_code
_entity_poly.pdbx_strand_id
1 'polypeptide(L)'
;MLENEIAPTDAAPEEGSGDQAPTEPAEDISYHAVEKDGQVTAIWEMQGRKHVRTIDPRSHQGQDILRLYTTEHHDETLTPGASQGVSS
;
A
#
# COMPACT_ATOMS: atom_id res chain seq x y z
N MET A 1 6.06 -26.82 59.10
CA MET A 1 5.69 -25.46 58.66
C MET A 1 6.95 -24.64 58.75
N LEU A 2 7.58 -24.37 57.60
CA LEU A 2 8.69 -23.43 57.44
C LEU A 2 8.42 -22.66 56.14
N GLU A 3 8.59 -21.35 56.27
CA GLU A 3 8.15 -20.30 55.36
C GLU A 3 8.61 -20.41 53.89
N ASN A 4 7.61 -20.34 53.02
CA ASN A 4 7.51 -19.55 51.79
C ASN A 4 8.72 -18.64 51.41
N GLU A 5 9.55 -19.10 50.48
CA GLU A 5 10.58 -18.30 49.79
C GLU A 5 10.03 -17.83 48.44
N ILE A 6 9.61 -16.56 48.36
CA ILE A 6 9.28 -15.88 47.10
C ILE A 6 10.43 -14.91 46.87
N ALA A 7 11.27 -15.20 45.87
CA ALA A 7 12.30 -14.26 45.43
C ALA A 7 11.63 -13.09 44.68
N PRO A 8 11.87 -11.82 45.08
CA PRO A 8 11.53 -10.68 44.24
C PRO A 8 12.64 -10.51 43.20
N THR A 9 12.38 -10.96 41.96
CA THR A 9 13.17 -10.52 40.82
C THR A 9 12.57 -9.23 40.30
N ASP A 10 13.12 -8.11 40.77
CA ASP A 10 12.95 -6.78 40.20
C ASP A 10 14.10 -6.55 39.20
N ALA A 11 13.77 -6.47 37.90
CA ALA A 11 14.48 -5.70 36.86
C ALA A 11 14.02 -6.13 35.46
N ALA A 12 13.11 -5.35 34.87
CA ALA A 12 13.23 -4.76 33.52
C ALA A 12 11.85 -4.28 33.03
N PRO A 13 11.62 -2.96 32.87
CA PRO A 13 10.63 -2.49 31.92
C PRO A 13 11.28 -2.55 30.54
N GLU A 14 11.11 -3.66 29.82
CA GLU A 14 11.38 -3.67 28.38
C GLU A 14 10.18 -3.03 27.69
N GLU A 15 10.26 -1.71 27.57
CA GLU A 15 9.56 -0.99 26.53
C GLU A 15 10.01 -1.54 25.17
N GLY A 16 9.07 -2.14 24.47
CA GLY A 16 9.26 -2.70 23.14
C GLY A 16 7.94 -2.66 22.37
N SER A 17 7.29 -1.49 22.37
CA SER A 17 6.37 -1.14 21.28
C SER A 17 7.11 -1.30 19.96
N GLY A 18 6.66 -2.22 19.13
CA GLY A 18 7.19 -2.37 17.77
C GLY A 18 7.49 -3.79 17.34
N ASP A 19 6.67 -4.79 17.72
CA ASP A 19 6.48 -5.90 16.79
C ASP A 19 5.61 -5.37 15.65
N GLN A 20 6.28 -4.67 14.72
CA GLN A 20 5.81 -4.55 13.36
C GLN A 20 5.56 -5.98 12.92
N ALA A 21 4.28 -6.32 12.82
CA ALA A 21 3.82 -7.52 12.14
C ALA A 21 4.70 -7.68 10.89
N PRO A 22 5.26 -8.88 10.63
CA PRO A 22 5.96 -9.11 9.40
C PRO A 22 4.93 -8.86 8.30
N THR A 23 5.03 -7.70 7.66
CA THR A 23 4.34 -7.39 6.42
C THR A 23 4.86 -8.44 5.46
N GLU A 24 4.07 -9.52 5.32
CA GLU A 24 4.20 -10.52 4.27
C GLU A 24 4.54 -9.79 2.99
N PRO A 25 5.39 -10.31 2.09
CA PRO A 25 5.69 -9.63 0.83
C PRO A 25 4.36 -9.35 0.15
N ALA A 26 3.92 -8.10 0.30
CA ALA A 26 2.57 -7.69 0.02
C ALA A 26 2.45 -7.94 -1.47
N GLU A 27 1.64 -8.93 -1.82
CA GLU A 27 1.30 -9.25 -3.20
C GLU A 27 1.09 -7.90 -3.90
N ASP A 28 1.91 -7.57 -4.90
CA ASP A 28 2.01 -6.20 -5.44
C ASP A 28 0.60 -5.69 -5.80
N ILE A 29 0.02 -4.86 -4.92
CA ILE A 29 -1.30 -4.27 -5.10
C ILE A 29 -1.08 -2.97 -5.87
N SER A 30 -1.41 -3.01 -7.15
CA SER A 30 -1.42 -1.86 -8.04
C SER A 30 -2.84 -1.30 -8.15
N TYR A 31 -2.99 0.02 -8.25
CA TYR A 31 -4.31 0.65 -8.43
C TYR A 31 -4.40 1.36 -9.78
N HIS A 32 -5.51 1.19 -10.50
CA HIS A 32 -5.72 1.84 -11.79
C HIS A 32 -6.98 2.71 -11.78
N ALA A 33 -6.82 4.02 -11.96
CA ALA A 33 -7.93 4.96 -12.02
C ALA A 33 -8.53 5.01 -13.43
N VAL A 34 -9.83 4.72 -13.54
CA VAL A 34 -10.57 4.80 -14.80
C VAL A 34 -11.24 6.17 -14.89
N GLU A 35 -10.73 7.01 -15.77
CA GLU A 35 -11.23 8.36 -16.00
C GLU A 35 -12.20 8.41 -17.18
N LYS A 36 -13.29 9.18 -17.02
CA LYS A 36 -14.24 9.49 -18.09
C LYS A 36 -14.61 10.97 -18.00
N ASP A 37 -14.56 11.68 -19.12
CA ASP A 37 -14.84 13.12 -19.19
C ASP A 37 -13.96 13.95 -18.20
N GLY A 38 -12.75 13.48 -17.91
CA GLY A 38 -11.83 14.11 -16.95
C GLY A 38 -12.16 13.87 -15.47
N GLN A 39 -13.07 12.96 -15.15
CA GLN A 39 -13.40 12.57 -13.78
C GLN A 39 -13.11 11.07 -13.57
N VAL A 40 -12.42 10.72 -12.48
CA VAL A 40 -12.28 9.33 -12.06
C VAL A 40 -13.66 8.75 -11.75
N THR A 41 -14.04 7.70 -12.46
CA THR A 41 -15.33 7.02 -12.34
C THR A 41 -15.23 5.72 -11.55
N ALA A 42 -14.05 5.11 -11.52
CA ALA A 42 -13.78 3.87 -10.80
C ALA A 42 -12.28 3.75 -10.55
N ILE A 43 -11.89 3.04 -9.49
CA ILE A 43 -10.50 2.63 -9.25
C ILE A 43 -10.47 1.11 -9.21
N TRP A 44 -9.56 0.49 -9.95
CA TRP A 44 -9.40 -0.95 -9.96
C TRP A 44 -8.23 -1.35 -9.08
N GLU A 45 -8.48 -2.24 -8.14
CA GLU A 45 -7.44 -2.92 -7.36
C GLU A 45 -6.95 -4.10 -8.18
N MET A 46 -5.68 -4.04 -8.58
CA MET A 46 -4.99 -5.06 -9.34
C MET A 46 -4.00 -5.75 -8.42
N GLN A 47 -4.02 -7.07 -8.37
CA GLN A 47 -2.99 -7.86 -7.69
C GLN A 47 -2.13 -8.50 -8.77
N GLY A 48 -0.92 -7.95 -8.95
CA GLY A 48 -0.11 -8.20 -10.14
C GLY A 48 -0.85 -7.87 -11.44
N ARG A 49 -1.33 -8.88 -12.17
CA ARG A 49 -2.03 -8.72 -13.46
C ARG A 49 -3.54 -8.96 -13.40
N LYS A 50 -4.09 -9.27 -12.22
CA LYS A 50 -5.48 -9.67 -12.06
C LYS A 50 -6.29 -8.57 -11.38
N HIS A 51 -7.47 -8.27 -11.91
CA HIS A 51 -8.46 -7.42 -11.25
C HIS A 51 -9.02 -8.13 -10.02
N VAL A 52 -8.86 -7.53 -8.85
CA VAL A 52 -9.41 -8.02 -7.58
C VAL A 52 -10.78 -7.41 -7.35
N ARG A 53 -10.87 -6.08 -7.31
CA ARG A 53 -12.13 -5.37 -7.03
C ARG A 53 -12.16 -3.98 -7.63
N THR A 54 -13.36 -3.42 -7.71
CA THR A 54 -13.57 -2.00 -8.06
C THR A 54 -13.88 -1.20 -6.80
N ILE A 55 -13.11 -0.14 -6.60
CA ILE A 55 -13.22 0.80 -5.49
C ILE A 55 -13.89 2.07 -6.01
N ASP A 56 -14.87 2.57 -5.28
CA ASP A 56 -15.52 3.83 -5.60
C ASP A 56 -14.59 5.01 -5.29
N PRO A 57 -14.33 5.93 -6.23
CA PRO A 57 -13.37 7.02 -6.05
C PRO A 57 -13.81 8.07 -5.02
N ARG A 58 -15.11 8.13 -4.70
CA ARG A 58 -15.67 9.04 -3.70
C ARG A 58 -15.75 8.39 -2.33
N SER A 59 -15.51 7.09 -2.21
CA SER A 59 -15.38 6.41 -0.92
C SER A 59 -14.13 6.90 -0.17
N HIS A 60 -14.11 6.72 1.15
CA HIS A 60 -12.95 7.06 1.97
C HIS A 60 -11.68 6.35 1.49
N GLN A 61 -11.78 5.07 1.15
CA GLN A 61 -10.67 4.28 0.61
C GLN A 61 -10.22 4.83 -0.76
N GLY A 62 -11.16 5.11 -1.67
CA GLY A 62 -10.82 5.65 -2.99
C GLY A 62 -10.11 7.01 -2.89
N GLN A 63 -10.56 7.88 -1.98
CA GLN A 63 -9.91 9.16 -1.74
C GLN A 63 -8.49 9.02 -1.18
N ASP A 64 -8.27 8.06 -0.30
CA ASP A 64 -6.94 7.78 0.27
C ASP A 64 -5.98 7.29 -0.83
N ILE A 65 -6.42 6.32 -1.64
CA ILE A 65 -5.67 5.82 -2.80
C ILE A 65 -5.34 6.94 -3.79
N LEU A 66 -6.32 7.77 -4.15
CA LEU A 66 -6.11 8.89 -5.07
C LEU A 66 -5.13 9.94 -4.51
N ARG A 67 -5.18 10.20 -3.20
CA ARG A 67 -4.24 11.11 -2.53
C ARG A 67 -2.81 10.56 -2.61
N LEU A 68 -2.62 9.28 -2.30
CA LEU A 68 -1.31 8.62 -2.37
C LEU A 68 -0.79 8.63 -3.82
N TYR A 69 -1.61 8.29 -4.79
CA TYR A 69 -1.22 8.30 -6.21
C TYR A 69 -0.88 9.71 -6.74
N THR A 70 -1.61 10.74 -6.29
CA THR A 70 -1.28 12.13 -6.63
C THR A 70 0.05 12.58 -6.01
N THR A 71 0.43 11.99 -4.87
CA THR A 71 1.63 12.38 -4.10
C THR A 71 2.88 11.59 -4.50
N GLU A 72 2.74 10.32 -4.88
CA GLU A 72 3.87 9.42 -5.18
C GLU A 72 4.02 9.05 -6.67
N HIS A 73 2.96 9.13 -7.49
CA HIS A 73 2.92 8.41 -8.78
C HIS A 73 3.14 9.29 -10.02
N HIS A 74 3.91 10.38 -9.90
CA HIS A 74 4.25 11.24 -11.04
C HIS A 74 5.60 10.90 -11.72
N ASP A 75 6.26 9.80 -11.35
CA ASP A 75 7.61 9.48 -11.87
C ASP A 75 7.67 8.35 -12.93
N GLU A 76 6.60 7.57 -13.16
CA GLU A 76 6.67 6.39 -14.06
C GLU A 76 5.73 6.42 -15.28
N THR A 77 5.45 7.59 -15.87
CA THR A 77 4.90 7.65 -17.24
C THR A 77 5.97 7.85 -18.31
N LEU A 78 7.25 7.70 -17.97
CA LEU A 78 8.35 7.64 -18.93
C LEU A 78 8.61 6.18 -19.35
N THR A 79 7.70 5.61 -20.12
CA THR A 79 8.12 4.67 -21.16
C THR A 79 7.96 5.35 -22.52
N PRO A 80 8.98 6.08 -23.03
CA PRO A 80 9.02 6.50 -24.42
C PRO A 80 9.28 5.27 -25.31
N GLY A 81 8.24 4.44 -25.46
CA GLY A 81 8.16 3.36 -26.44
C GLY A 81 7.58 3.82 -27.76
N ALA A 82 7.69 5.11 -28.10
CA ALA A 82 7.53 5.58 -29.47
C ALA A 82 8.85 5.32 -30.20
N SER A 83 9.09 4.04 -30.55
CA SER A 83 10.08 3.68 -31.55
C SER A 83 9.68 4.35 -32.86
N GLN A 84 10.40 5.43 -33.14
CA GLN A 84 10.27 6.26 -34.33
C GLN A 84 10.23 5.40 -35.60
N GLY A 85 9.16 5.52 -36.35
CA GLY A 85 9.25 5.42 -37.79
C GLY A 85 9.75 6.76 -38.33
N VAL A 86 10.96 6.76 -38.93
CA VAL A 86 11.37 7.53 -40.13
C VAL A 86 12.89 7.65 -40.18
N SER A 87 13.43 7.58 -41.40
CA SER A 87 14.82 7.84 -41.86
C SER A 87 15.60 6.56 -42.17
N SER A 88 16.08 6.28 -43.38
CA SER A 88 16.06 6.97 -44.68
C SER A 88 16.29 5.94 -45.79
#